data_AF-A0AA37UEX2-F1
#
_entry.id   AF-A0AA37UEX2-F1
#
_cell.length_a   1.000
_cell.length_b   1.000
_cell.length_c   1.000
_cell.angle_alpha   90.00
_cell.angle_beta   90.00
_cell.angle_gamma   90.00
#
_symmetry.space_group_name_H-M   'P 1'
#
loop_
_entity.id
_entity.type
_entity.pdbx_description
1 polymer ?
#
loop_
_entity_poly.entity_id
_entity_poly.type
_entity_poly.pdbx_seq_one_letter_code
_entity_poly.pdbx_strand_id
1 'polypeptide(L)'
;MHMAAQAGWYDDATVPGQERYWDGEAWTEQVQPKAQPHPQRRKRAVRLPFVIAIGVGALLLGVAIGGAGSDPTRSAEYLAVSEELVVAEDASAELAEETAALEEELDALSDEVAQLAEQQQAVVDAETAVAARETAADERDAELQQRESDLQGRETAVQTRESSVSQPAPPAAQPSASAPSAYYENCTAARNAGAAPVRSGDPGYGRHLDRDGDGVGCE
;
A
#
# COMPACT_ATOMS: atom_id res chain seq x y z
N MET A 1 36.06 5.72 39.06
CA MET A 1 34.64 6.12 39.05
C MET A 1 34.18 6.11 37.59
N HIS A 2 33.53 5.04 37.14
CA HIS A 2 32.92 5.03 35.81
C HIS A 2 31.56 5.71 35.95
N MET A 3 31.40 6.91 35.39
CA MET A 3 30.08 7.52 35.23
C MET A 3 29.35 6.70 34.15
N ALA A 4 28.42 5.84 34.57
CA ALA A 4 27.46 5.26 33.64
C ALA A 4 26.61 6.41 33.05
N ALA A 5 26.39 6.40 31.75
CA ALA A 5 25.52 7.37 31.09
C ALA A 5 24.11 7.26 31.68
N GLN A 6 23.57 8.37 32.17
CA GLN A 6 22.21 8.43 32.72
C GLN A 6 21.19 8.25 31.60
N ALA A 7 20.04 7.67 31.90
CA ALA A 7 18.93 7.61 30.95
C ALA A 7 18.55 9.03 30.49
N GLY A 8 18.40 9.24 29.18
CA GLY A 8 18.15 10.56 28.62
C GLY A 8 18.30 10.63 27.11
N TRP A 9 18.03 11.82 26.57
CA TRP A 9 18.21 12.14 25.15
C TRP A 9 19.66 12.55 24.88
N TYR A 10 20.24 12.00 23.81
CA TYR A 10 21.60 12.26 23.39
C TYR A 10 21.66 12.41 21.87
N ASP A 11 22.66 13.11 21.36
CA ASP A 11 22.86 13.31 19.91
C ASP A 11 22.95 11.98 19.15
N ASP A 12 22.13 11.82 18.11
CA ASP A 12 22.18 10.66 17.23
C ASP A 12 23.35 10.80 16.24
N ALA A 13 24.35 9.94 16.38
CA ALA A 13 25.54 9.96 15.52
C ALA A 13 25.24 9.60 14.05
N THR A 14 24.08 9.02 13.75
CA THR A 14 23.69 8.57 12.41
C THR A 14 22.89 9.63 11.63
N VAL A 15 22.22 10.56 12.32
CA VAL A 15 21.37 11.59 11.70
C VAL A 15 21.67 12.96 12.34
N PRO A 16 22.27 13.91 11.60
CA PRO A 16 22.57 15.23 12.15
C PRO A 16 21.29 16.00 12.50
N GLY A 17 21.28 16.65 13.67
CA GLY A 17 20.13 17.41 14.16
C GLY A 17 19.02 16.57 14.81
N GLN A 18 19.27 15.28 15.07
CA GLN A 18 18.36 14.38 15.76
C GLN A 18 18.97 13.91 17.09
N GLU A 19 18.14 13.69 18.09
CA GLU A 19 18.50 13.05 19.36
C GLU A 19 17.81 11.68 19.46
N ARG A 20 18.50 10.72 20.07
CA ARG A 20 17.99 9.37 20.36
C ARG A 20 17.97 9.13 21.87
N TYR A 21 16.98 8.41 22.35
CA TYR A 21 16.84 8.13 23.77
C TYR A 21 17.66 6.90 24.20
N TRP A 22 18.50 7.08 25.22
CA TRP A 22 19.23 6.05 25.95
C TRP A 22 18.51 5.73 27.26
N ASP A 23 18.22 4.46 27.53
CA ASP A 23 17.43 4.06 28.70
C ASP A 23 18.27 3.73 29.95
N GLY A 24 19.60 3.76 29.84
CA GLY A 24 20.53 3.37 30.91
C GLY A 24 21.26 2.05 30.62
N GLU A 25 20.72 1.20 29.75
CA GLU A 25 21.29 -0.10 29.36
C GLU A 25 21.53 -0.20 27.84
N ALA A 26 20.64 0.38 27.02
CA ALA A 26 20.71 0.37 25.56
C ALA A 26 20.12 1.64 24.91
N TRP A 27 20.41 1.81 23.61
CA TRP A 27 19.76 2.82 22.77
C TRP A 27 18.38 2.32 22.34
N THR A 28 17.37 3.18 22.43
CA THR A 28 16.00 2.86 22.01
C THR A 28 15.73 3.33 20.57
N GLU A 29 14.59 2.91 20.01
CA GLU A 29 14.11 3.37 18.71
C GLU A 29 13.49 4.78 18.75
N GLN A 30 13.30 5.36 19.95
CA GLN A 30 12.71 6.68 20.11
C GLN A 30 13.72 7.75 19.67
N VAL A 31 13.29 8.59 18.72
CA VAL A 31 14.07 9.71 18.17
C VAL A 31 13.25 11.00 18.22
N GLN A 32 13.92 12.14 18.40
CA GLN A 32 13.30 13.46 18.36
C GLN A 32 14.20 14.47 17.62
N PRO A 33 13.64 15.51 16.99
CA PRO A 33 14.45 16.61 16.47
C PRO A 33 15.16 17.32 17.62
N LYS A 34 16.44 17.63 17.44
CA LYS A 34 17.24 18.36 18.43
C LYS A 34 16.60 19.73 18.66
N ALA A 35 16.26 20.03 19.92
CA ALA A 35 15.67 21.31 20.27
C ALA A 35 16.63 22.45 19.87
N GLN A 36 16.24 23.24 18.88
CA GLN A 36 16.97 24.45 18.54
C GLN A 36 16.78 25.45 19.69
N PRO A 37 17.83 26.18 20.10
CA PRO A 37 17.67 27.24 21.08
C PRO A 37 16.75 28.31 20.49
N HIS A 38 15.47 28.29 20.88
CA HIS A 38 14.57 29.38 20.58
C HIS A 38 15.18 30.66 21.15
N PRO A 39 15.26 31.76 20.37
CA PRO A 39 15.70 33.03 20.91
C PRO A 39 14.79 33.37 22.10
N GLN A 40 15.38 33.41 23.29
CA GLN A 40 14.61 33.71 24.50
C GLN A 40 14.09 35.14 24.39
N ARG A 41 12.80 35.28 24.08
CA ARG A 41 12.04 36.53 24.09
C ARG A 41 12.14 37.10 25.50
N ARG A 42 13.12 37.98 25.74
CA ARG A 42 13.26 38.70 27.00
C ARG A 42 12.07 39.63 27.12
N LYS A 43 11.01 39.19 27.80
CA LYS A 43 9.86 40.05 28.14
C LYS A 43 10.34 41.14 29.10
N ARG A 44 10.84 42.26 28.57
CA ARG A 44 10.96 43.49 29.36
C ARG A 44 9.58 44.11 29.40
N ALA A 45 8.98 44.09 30.59
CA ALA A 45 7.70 44.73 30.84
C ALA A 45 7.89 46.25 30.70
N VAL A 46 7.67 46.79 29.50
CA VAL A 46 7.52 48.23 29.31
C VAL A 46 6.21 48.61 29.99
N ARG A 47 6.31 49.21 31.18
CA ARG A 47 5.16 49.81 31.85
C ARG A 47 4.81 51.05 31.05
N LEU A 48 3.81 50.94 30.19
CA LEU A 48 3.20 52.07 29.49
C LEU A 48 2.25 52.79 30.46
N PRO A 49 2.67 53.92 31.03
CA PRO A 49 1.74 55.03 31.13
C PRO A 49 2.39 56.29 30.54
N PHE A 50 1.60 57.08 29.82
CA PHE A 50 1.82 58.52 29.57
C PHE A 50 2.47 59.06 28.28
N VAL A 51 2.89 58.28 27.29
CA VAL A 51 3.58 58.90 26.11
C VAL A 51 2.64 59.61 25.11
N ILE A 52 1.33 59.32 25.08
CA ILE A 52 0.39 59.97 24.13
C ILE A 52 -0.16 61.33 24.64
N ALA A 53 -0.01 61.66 25.93
CA ALA A 53 -0.67 62.85 26.50
C ALA A 53 0.15 64.15 26.41
N ILE A 54 1.49 64.09 26.26
CA ILE A 54 2.36 65.26 26.44
C ILE A 54 2.62 66.01 25.11
N GLY A 55 2.65 65.31 23.97
CA GLY A 55 2.92 65.93 22.66
C GLY A 55 1.89 66.98 22.22
N VAL A 56 0.60 66.79 22.57
CA VAL A 56 -0.48 67.75 22.24
C VAL A 56 -0.61 68.84 23.32
N GLY A 57 -0.22 68.57 24.57
CA GLY A 57 -0.29 69.53 25.67
C GLY A 57 0.76 70.65 25.57
N ALA A 58 2.00 70.31 25.20
CA ALA A 58 3.08 71.29 25.09
C ALA A 58 2.96 72.19 23.85
N LEU A 59 2.38 71.69 22.76
CA LEU A 59 2.17 72.50 21.54
C LEU A 59 1.06 73.56 21.71
N LEU A 60 0.12 73.34 22.63
CA LEU A 60 -0.98 74.27 22.90
C LEU A 60 -0.68 75.29 24.01
N LEU A 61 0.35 75.10 24.83
CA LEU A 61 0.71 76.04 25.92
C LEU A 61 1.81 77.05 25.55
N GLY A 62 2.49 76.87 24.42
CA GLY A 62 3.64 77.69 23.99
C GLY A 62 3.35 78.98 23.21
N VAL A 63 2.09 79.45 23.08
CA VAL A 63 1.75 80.63 22.25
C VAL A 63 1.40 81.90 23.04
N ALA A 64 1.41 81.90 24.37
CA ALA A 64 1.10 83.12 25.11
C ALA A 64 2.02 83.36 26.31
N ILE A 65 3.12 84.09 26.10
CA ILE A 65 3.56 85.29 26.85
C ILE A 65 4.87 85.77 26.23
N GLY A 66 4.81 86.91 25.54
CA GLY A 66 6.00 87.66 25.11
C GLY A 66 6.53 88.51 26.27
N GLY A 67 7.82 88.36 26.59
CA GLY A 67 8.51 89.24 27.55
C GLY A 67 9.93 88.77 27.89
N ALA A 68 10.92 89.43 27.29
CA ALA A 68 12.34 89.51 27.70
C ALA A 68 13.16 88.21 27.92
N GLY A 69 13.94 87.84 26.91
CA GLY A 69 15.37 87.49 27.08
C GLY A 69 15.78 86.08 27.54
N SER A 70 14.87 85.20 27.94
CA SER A 70 15.23 83.80 28.25
C SER A 70 14.89 82.88 27.08
N ASP A 71 15.90 82.19 26.57
CA ASP A 71 15.77 81.12 25.58
C ASP A 71 14.78 80.05 26.09
N PRO A 72 13.61 79.87 25.44
CA PRO A 72 12.56 78.96 25.93
C PRO A 72 13.03 77.50 26.01
N THR A 73 14.05 77.13 25.24
CA THR A 73 14.66 75.79 25.27
C THR A 73 15.44 75.49 26.54
N ARG A 74 15.72 76.52 27.36
CA ARG A 74 16.41 76.39 28.65
C ARG A 74 15.49 76.34 29.86
N SER A 75 14.18 76.37 29.65
CA SER A 75 13.23 76.16 30.76
C SER A 75 13.33 74.71 31.26
N ALA A 76 13.22 74.53 32.58
CA ALA A 76 13.30 73.19 33.19
C ALA A 76 12.21 72.24 32.65
N GLU A 77 11.04 72.78 32.34
CA GLU A 77 9.93 72.04 31.74
C GLU A 77 10.25 71.57 30.31
N TYR A 78 10.84 72.44 29.47
CA TYR A 78 11.25 72.05 28.11
C TYR A 78 12.34 70.97 28.13
N LEU A 79 13.32 71.09 29.02
CA LEU A 79 14.39 70.09 29.14
C LEU A 79 13.87 68.73 29.60
N ALA A 80 12.96 68.69 30.58
CA ALA A 80 12.32 67.45 31.02
C ALA A 80 11.54 66.75 29.89
N VAL A 81 10.79 67.53 29.08
CA VAL A 81 10.07 66.98 27.92
C VAL A 81 11.02 66.52 26.83
N SER A 82 12.13 67.24 26.59
CA SER A 82 13.13 66.82 25.60
C SER A 82 13.85 65.52 25.98
N GLU A 83 14.08 65.28 27.28
CA GLU A 83 14.67 64.03 27.76
C GLU A 83 13.69 62.85 27.60
N GLU A 84 12.39 63.06 27.88
CA GLU A 84 11.36 62.04 27.65
C GLU A 84 11.18 61.72 26.16
N LEU A 85 11.28 62.73 25.27
CA LEU A 85 11.21 62.52 23.82
C LEU A 85 12.35 61.62 23.33
N VAL A 86 13.57 61.84 23.79
CA VAL A 86 14.72 61.00 23.41
C VAL A 86 14.53 59.55 23.87
N VAL A 87 14.00 59.35 25.08
CA VAL A 87 13.67 58.00 25.58
C VAL A 87 12.56 57.34 24.74
N ALA A 88 11.56 58.11 24.30
CA ALA A 88 10.51 57.60 23.44
C ALA A 88 11.00 57.26 22.03
N GLU A 89 11.92 58.05 21.47
CA GLU A 89 12.56 57.78 20.17
C GLU A 89 13.41 56.50 20.24
N ASP A 90 14.21 56.30 21.29
CA ASP A 90 14.98 55.07 21.52
C ASP A 90 14.07 53.84 21.65
N ALA A 91 12.98 53.95 22.42
CA ALA A 91 11.99 52.88 22.55
C ALA A 91 11.27 52.58 21.22
N SER A 92 11.02 53.60 20.38
CA SER A 92 10.45 53.41 19.05
C SER A 92 11.42 52.73 18.08
N ALA A 93 12.72 53.00 18.20
CA ALA A 93 13.76 52.35 17.41
C ALA A 93 13.92 50.89 17.80
N GLU A 94 13.91 50.56 19.10
CA GLU A 94 13.93 49.17 19.60
C GLU A 94 12.70 48.40 19.10
N LEU A 95 11.51 49.01 19.16
CA LEU A 95 10.30 48.37 18.65
C LEU A 95 10.35 48.16 17.13
N ALA A 96 10.91 49.11 16.38
CA ALA A 96 11.08 48.98 14.93
C ALA A 96 12.00 47.80 14.56
N GLU A 97 13.06 47.57 15.32
CA GLU A 97 13.94 46.40 15.16
C GLU A 97 13.19 45.09 15.48
N GLU A 98 12.41 45.03 16.56
CA GLU A 98 11.59 43.87 16.88
C GLU A 98 10.55 43.57 15.79
N THR A 99 9.93 44.61 15.22
CA THR A 99 8.96 44.43 14.12
C THR A 99 9.63 43.90 12.85
N ALA A 100 10.81 44.41 12.49
CA ALA A 100 11.53 43.94 11.32
C ALA A 100 11.95 42.47 11.47
N ALA A 101 12.38 42.06 12.68
CA ALA A 101 12.72 40.67 12.96
C ALA A 101 11.49 39.74 12.88
N LEU A 102 10.32 40.18 13.36
CA LEU A 102 9.06 39.42 13.25
C LEU A 102 8.56 39.32 11.81
N GLU A 103 8.77 40.33 10.98
CA GLU A 103 8.44 40.30 9.55
C GLU A 103 9.30 39.25 8.82
N GLU A 104 10.61 39.18 9.12
CA GLU A 104 11.49 38.13 8.58
C GLU A 104 11.05 36.71 9.01
N GLU A 105 10.64 36.54 10.27
CA GLU A 105 10.10 35.26 10.77
C GLU A 105 8.78 34.89 10.08
N LEU A 106 7.91 35.87 9.81
CA LEU A 106 6.65 35.66 9.12
C LEU A 106 6.86 35.23 7.66
N ASP A 107 7.83 35.84 6.97
CA ASP A 107 8.20 35.47 5.60
C ASP A 107 8.78 34.05 5.56
N ALA A 108 9.67 33.70 6.49
CA ALA A 108 10.22 32.34 6.60
C ALA A 108 9.13 31.28 6.86
N LEU A 109 8.17 31.58 7.74
CA LEU A 109 7.03 30.70 8.00
C LEU A 109 6.10 30.59 6.78
N SER A 110 5.95 31.66 6.00
CA SER A 110 5.19 31.63 4.75
C SER A 110 5.79 30.66 3.74
N ASP A 111 7.12 30.70 3.58
CA ASP A 111 7.86 29.78 2.72
C ASP A 111 7.76 28.33 3.21
N GLU A 112 7.81 28.10 4.53
CA GLU A 112 7.62 26.76 5.11
C GLU A 112 6.21 26.22 4.82
N VAL A 113 5.17 27.06 4.97
CA VAL A 113 3.79 26.69 4.65
C VAL A 113 3.63 26.35 3.16
N ALA A 114 4.30 27.09 2.27
CA ALA A 114 4.29 26.78 0.83
C ALA A 114 4.94 25.41 0.55
N GLN A 115 6.08 25.11 1.15
CA GLN A 115 6.75 23.81 1.02
C GLN A 115 5.91 22.65 1.57
N LEU A 116 5.24 22.85 2.72
CA LEU A 116 4.31 21.88 3.29
C LEU A 116 3.11 21.61 2.39
N ALA A 117 2.61 22.63 1.68
CA ALA A 117 1.53 22.46 0.72
C ALA A 117 1.97 21.60 -0.48
N GLU A 118 3.18 21.84 -1.01
CA GLU A 118 3.75 21.01 -2.08
C GLU A 118 3.99 19.56 -1.63
N GLN A 119 4.51 19.37 -0.41
CA GLN A 119 4.70 18.05 0.17
C GLN A 119 3.38 17.30 0.34
N GLN A 120 2.33 17.96 0.86
CA GLN A 120 1.01 17.35 0.99
C GLN A 120 0.43 16.96 -0.37
N GLN A 121 0.59 17.79 -1.40
CA GLN A 121 0.15 17.45 -2.74
C GLN A 121 0.91 16.23 -3.28
N ALA A 122 2.22 16.16 -3.08
CA ALA A 122 3.02 15.01 -3.49
C ALA A 122 2.59 13.70 -2.79
N VAL A 123 2.17 13.78 -1.52
CA VAL A 123 1.62 12.62 -0.79
C VAL A 123 0.29 12.17 -1.41
N VAL A 124 -0.62 13.10 -1.70
CA VAL A 124 -1.89 12.78 -2.37
C VAL A 124 -1.64 12.12 -3.72
N ASP A 125 -0.71 12.66 -4.52
CA ASP A 125 -0.34 12.08 -5.81
C ASP A 125 0.25 10.67 -5.63
N ALA A 126 1.07 10.45 -4.61
CA ALA A 126 1.62 9.14 -4.29
C ALA A 126 0.53 8.14 -3.88
N GLU A 127 -0.45 8.55 -3.06
CA GLU A 127 -1.58 7.70 -2.65
C GLU A 127 -2.43 7.30 -3.86
N THR A 128 -2.72 8.22 -4.78
CA THR A 128 -3.45 7.88 -6.00
C THR A 128 -2.66 6.91 -6.89
N ALA A 129 -1.33 7.06 -6.97
CA ALA A 129 -0.47 6.13 -7.69
C ALA A 129 -0.43 4.74 -7.04
N VAL A 130 -0.48 4.66 -5.71
CA VAL A 130 -0.56 3.39 -4.98
C VAL A 130 -1.90 2.71 -5.26
N ALA A 131 -3.03 3.42 -5.16
CA ALA A 131 -4.35 2.85 -5.46
C ALA A 131 -4.44 2.33 -6.91
N ALA A 132 -3.83 3.03 -7.88
CA ALA A 132 -3.74 2.56 -9.26
C ALA A 132 -2.89 1.28 -9.40
N ARG A 133 -1.79 1.17 -8.65
CA ARG A 133 -0.94 -0.03 -8.63
C ARG A 133 -1.64 -1.23 -8.00
N GLU A 134 -2.42 -1.02 -6.95
CA GLU A 134 -3.23 -2.08 -6.33
C GLU A 134 -4.24 -2.63 -7.32
N THR A 135 -4.98 -1.75 -8.01
CA THR A 135 -5.92 -2.17 -9.07
C THR A 135 -5.21 -2.96 -10.18
N ALA A 136 -4.05 -2.51 -10.63
CA ALA A 136 -3.27 -3.21 -11.64
C ALA A 136 -2.71 -4.56 -11.15
N ALA A 137 -2.44 -4.71 -9.85
CA ALA A 137 -2.05 -5.97 -9.24
C ALA A 137 -3.22 -6.96 -9.21
N ASP A 138 -4.41 -6.50 -8.80
CA ASP A 138 -5.63 -7.31 -8.81
C ASP A 138 -5.97 -7.82 -10.21
N GLU A 139 -5.84 -6.96 -11.23
CA GLU A 139 -6.03 -7.35 -12.64
C GLU A 139 -5.01 -8.40 -13.09
N ARG A 140 -3.74 -8.26 -12.67
CA ARG A 140 -2.70 -9.24 -12.97
C ARG A 140 -2.97 -10.58 -12.31
N ASP A 141 -3.42 -10.57 -11.07
CA ASP A 141 -3.76 -11.79 -10.34
C ASP A 141 -4.95 -12.52 -10.98
N ALA A 142 -5.95 -11.78 -11.45
CA ALA A 142 -7.05 -12.34 -12.24
C ALA A 142 -6.57 -12.94 -13.58
N GLU A 143 -5.65 -12.28 -14.28
CA GLU A 143 -5.03 -12.80 -15.52
C GLU A 143 -4.27 -14.10 -15.25
N LEU A 144 -3.51 -14.17 -14.15
CA LEU A 144 -2.76 -15.36 -13.76
C LEU A 144 -3.69 -16.53 -13.41
N GLN A 145 -4.77 -16.28 -12.67
CA GLN A 145 -5.78 -17.30 -12.36
C GLN A 145 -6.45 -17.84 -13.62
N GLN A 146 -6.80 -16.97 -14.57
CA GLN A 146 -7.34 -17.41 -15.86
C GLN A 146 -6.34 -18.29 -16.60
N ARG A 147 -5.07 -17.86 -16.67
CA ARG A 147 -4.01 -18.62 -17.35
C ARG A 147 -3.75 -19.97 -16.69
N GLU A 148 -3.84 -20.06 -15.37
CA GLU A 148 -3.74 -21.33 -14.66
C GLU A 148 -4.89 -22.27 -15.04
N SER A 149 -6.13 -21.77 -15.06
CA SER A 149 -7.29 -22.58 -15.47
C SER A 149 -7.17 -23.08 -16.92
N ASP A 150 -6.66 -22.24 -17.82
CA ASP A 150 -6.41 -22.61 -19.22
C ASP A 150 -5.33 -23.70 -19.32
N LEU A 151 -4.26 -23.60 -18.52
CA LEU A 151 -3.20 -24.61 -18.47
C LEU A 151 -3.72 -25.94 -17.94
N GLN A 152 -4.51 -25.94 -16.87
CA GLN A 152 -5.15 -27.15 -16.33
C GLN A 152 -6.07 -27.81 -17.37
N GLY A 153 -6.84 -27.02 -18.12
CA GLY A 153 -7.66 -27.51 -19.22
C GLY A 153 -6.82 -28.15 -20.34
N ARG A 154 -5.69 -27.53 -20.68
CA ARG A 154 -4.75 -28.09 -21.67
C ARG A 154 -4.09 -29.38 -21.18
N GLU A 155 -3.70 -29.45 -19.92
CA GLU A 155 -3.12 -30.65 -19.31
C GLU A 155 -4.10 -31.82 -19.35
N THR A 156 -5.35 -31.58 -18.94
CA THR A 156 -6.43 -32.58 -19.01
C THR A 156 -6.65 -33.08 -20.45
N ALA A 157 -6.63 -32.17 -21.42
CA ALA A 157 -6.78 -32.53 -22.84
C ALA A 157 -5.60 -33.37 -23.35
N VAL A 158 -4.36 -33.06 -22.94
CA VAL A 158 -3.18 -33.85 -23.26
C VAL A 158 -3.29 -35.25 -22.65
N GLN A 159 -3.62 -35.35 -21.36
CA GLN A 159 -3.73 -36.65 -20.67
C GLN A 159 -4.83 -37.55 -21.26
N THR A 160 -5.93 -36.94 -21.72
CA THR A 160 -7.00 -37.66 -22.44
C THR A 160 -6.49 -38.22 -23.78
N ARG A 161 -5.70 -37.44 -24.53
CA ARG A 161 -5.09 -37.89 -25.80
C ARG A 161 -4.05 -38.98 -25.58
N GLU A 162 -3.24 -38.90 -24.53
CA GLU A 162 -2.26 -39.95 -24.21
C GLU A 162 -2.94 -41.27 -23.83
N SER A 163 -4.04 -41.19 -23.07
CA SER A 163 -4.83 -42.36 -22.68
C SER A 163 -5.48 -43.04 -23.89
N SER A 164 -5.98 -42.27 -24.86
CA SER A 164 -6.57 -42.84 -26.08
C SER A 164 -5.54 -43.49 -27.01
N VAL A 165 -4.33 -42.96 -27.08
CA VAL A 165 -3.23 -43.55 -27.87
C VAL A 165 -2.67 -44.83 -27.21
N SER A 166 -2.73 -44.94 -25.88
CA SER A 166 -2.22 -46.11 -25.15
C SER A 166 -3.24 -47.26 -25.03
N GLN A 167 -4.50 -47.06 -25.42
CA GLN A 167 -5.52 -48.12 -25.34
C GLN A 167 -5.27 -49.19 -26.42
N PRO A 168 -5.17 -50.49 -26.06
CA PRO A 168 -4.99 -51.56 -27.05
C PRO A 168 -6.18 -51.58 -28.01
N ALA A 169 -5.91 -51.69 -29.31
CA ALA A 169 -6.96 -51.87 -30.31
C ALA A 169 -7.85 -53.07 -29.90
N PRO A 170 -9.18 -52.92 -29.90
CA PRO A 170 -10.06 -54.04 -29.59
C PRO A 170 -9.73 -55.21 -30.52
N PRO A 171 -9.64 -56.46 -30.00
CA PRO A 171 -9.30 -57.60 -30.82
C PRO A 171 -10.27 -57.67 -31.99
N ALA A 172 -9.73 -57.69 -33.21
CA ALA A 172 -10.53 -57.85 -34.40
C ALA A 172 -11.42 -59.09 -34.23
N ALA A 173 -12.74 -58.89 -34.30
CA ALA A 173 -13.71 -59.97 -34.23
C ALA A 173 -13.31 -61.03 -35.27
N GLN A 174 -12.80 -62.16 -34.79
CA GLN A 174 -12.48 -63.29 -35.64
C GLN A 174 -13.80 -63.73 -36.30
N PRO A 175 -13.89 -63.82 -37.63
CA PRO A 175 -15.07 -64.39 -38.26
C PRO A 175 -15.25 -65.81 -37.71
N SER A 176 -16.38 -66.06 -37.04
CA SER A 176 -16.76 -67.40 -36.61
C SER A 176 -16.75 -68.30 -37.84
N ALA A 177 -15.73 -69.14 -37.97
CA ALA A 177 -15.68 -70.12 -39.02
C ALA A 177 -16.88 -71.05 -38.83
N SER A 178 -17.88 -70.99 -39.72
CA SER A 178 -18.90 -72.03 -39.80
C SER A 178 -18.18 -73.36 -39.96
N ALA A 179 -18.34 -74.24 -38.99
CA ALA A 179 -17.83 -75.61 -39.08
C ALA A 179 -18.35 -76.26 -40.37
N PRO A 180 -17.53 -77.07 -41.07
CA PRO A 180 -17.94 -77.72 -42.31
C PRO A 180 -19.24 -78.49 -42.06
N SER A 181 -20.21 -78.34 -42.97
CA SER A 181 -21.50 -79.03 -42.89
C SER A 181 -21.26 -80.55 -42.89
N ALA A 182 -21.36 -81.20 -41.75
CA ALA A 182 -21.49 -82.65 -41.69
C ALA A 182 -22.84 -83.04 -42.32
N TYR A 183 -22.97 -84.26 -42.84
CA TYR A 183 -24.26 -84.84 -43.23
C TYR A 183 -24.29 -86.28 -42.72
N TYR A 184 -25.32 -86.62 -41.95
CA TYR A 184 -25.52 -87.98 -41.46
C TYR A 184 -26.75 -88.56 -42.17
N GLU A 185 -26.58 -89.69 -42.85
CA GLU A 185 -27.68 -90.37 -43.52
C GLU A 185 -28.73 -90.90 -42.52
N ASN A 186 -28.29 -91.31 -41.32
CA ASN A 186 -29.15 -91.83 -40.26
C ASN A 186 -28.48 -91.69 -38.88
N CYS A 187 -29.25 -91.96 -37.82
CA CYS A 187 -28.75 -91.85 -36.45
C CYS A 187 -27.65 -92.84 -36.06
N THR A 188 -27.53 -93.96 -36.76
CA THR A 188 -26.39 -94.88 -36.58
C THR A 188 -25.11 -94.23 -37.08
N ALA A 189 -25.13 -93.57 -38.23
CA ALA A 189 -23.99 -92.81 -38.75
C ALA A 189 -23.60 -91.66 -37.81
N ALA A 190 -24.58 -90.91 -37.28
CA ALA A 190 -24.33 -89.85 -36.31
C ALA A 190 -23.71 -90.36 -35.00
N ARG A 191 -24.22 -91.48 -34.44
CA ARG A 191 -23.66 -92.10 -33.23
C ARG A 191 -22.28 -92.69 -33.45
N ASN A 192 -22.03 -93.36 -34.58
CA ASN A 192 -20.72 -93.91 -34.92
C ASN A 192 -19.66 -92.81 -35.11
N ALA A 193 -20.08 -91.64 -35.59
CA ALA A 193 -19.23 -90.45 -35.68
C ALA A 193 -19.06 -89.73 -34.33
N GLY A 194 -19.73 -90.18 -33.26
CA GLY A 194 -19.71 -89.53 -31.95
C GLY A 194 -20.44 -88.19 -31.90
N ALA A 195 -21.32 -87.92 -32.88
CA ALA A 195 -22.00 -86.64 -33.06
C ALA A 195 -23.42 -86.60 -32.47
N ALA A 196 -23.95 -87.72 -31.98
CA ALA A 196 -25.29 -87.76 -31.37
C ALA A 196 -25.24 -87.37 -29.87
N PRO A 197 -26.22 -86.62 -29.36
CA PRO A 197 -27.39 -86.07 -30.06
C PRO A 197 -27.03 -84.86 -30.96
N VAL A 198 -27.64 -84.77 -32.14
CA VAL A 198 -27.40 -83.70 -33.14
C VAL A 198 -28.50 -82.64 -33.00
N ARG A 199 -28.18 -81.39 -32.64
CA ARG A 199 -29.20 -80.37 -32.36
C ARG A 199 -29.52 -79.51 -33.58
N SER A 200 -30.72 -78.95 -33.61
CA SER A 200 -31.12 -77.95 -34.60
C SER A 200 -30.15 -76.77 -34.60
N GLY A 201 -29.53 -76.51 -35.76
CA GLY A 201 -28.47 -75.50 -35.93
C GLY A 201 -27.04 -76.07 -35.95
N ASP A 202 -26.84 -77.32 -35.49
CA ASP A 202 -25.55 -77.99 -35.60
C ASP A 202 -25.28 -78.44 -37.05
N PRO A 203 -24.01 -78.41 -37.49
CA PRO A 203 -23.63 -78.99 -38.77
C PRO A 203 -23.97 -80.49 -38.80
N GLY A 204 -24.80 -80.90 -39.75
CA GLY A 204 -25.27 -82.29 -39.87
C GLY A 204 -26.64 -82.58 -39.29
N TYR A 205 -27.29 -81.59 -38.67
CA TYR A 205 -28.71 -81.71 -38.37
C TYR A 205 -29.53 -81.82 -39.66
N GLY A 206 -30.41 -82.81 -39.70
CA GLY A 206 -31.44 -82.95 -40.72
C GLY A 206 -32.73 -83.42 -40.08
N ARG A 207 -33.87 -82.95 -40.59
CA ARG A 207 -35.21 -83.31 -40.07
C ARG A 207 -35.47 -84.82 -40.06
N HIS A 208 -34.71 -85.61 -40.82
CA HIS A 208 -34.80 -87.07 -40.84
C HIS A 208 -34.12 -87.75 -39.64
N LEU A 209 -33.28 -87.03 -38.88
CA LEU A 209 -32.63 -87.52 -37.66
C LEU A 209 -33.48 -87.27 -36.39
N ASP A 210 -34.40 -86.32 -36.48
CA ASP A 210 -35.30 -85.89 -35.41
C ASP A 210 -36.72 -86.41 -35.71
N ARG A 211 -37.04 -87.58 -35.14
CA ARG A 211 -38.25 -88.34 -35.48
C ARG A 211 -39.51 -87.69 -34.90
N ASP A 212 -39.40 -87.05 -33.73
CA ASP A 212 -40.50 -86.44 -33.01
C ASP A 212 -40.58 -84.92 -33.23
N GLY A 213 -39.51 -84.29 -33.73
CA GLY A 213 -39.49 -82.91 -34.21
C GLY A 213 -39.18 -81.89 -33.12
N ASP A 214 -38.53 -82.30 -32.03
CA ASP A 214 -38.25 -81.45 -30.86
C ASP A 214 -36.99 -80.58 -31.02
N GLY A 215 -36.23 -80.77 -32.11
CA GLY A 215 -34.98 -80.09 -32.40
C GLY A 215 -33.73 -80.81 -31.89
N VAL A 216 -33.84 -82.05 -31.40
CA VAL A 216 -32.74 -82.90 -30.93
C VAL A 216 -32.78 -84.24 -31.67
N GLY A 217 -31.98 -84.36 -32.73
CA GLY A 217 -31.88 -85.60 -33.49
C GLY A 217 -31.07 -86.69 -32.78
N CYS A 218 -31.47 -87.94 -32.99
CA CYS A 218 -30.74 -89.14 -32.58
C CYS A 218 -30.56 -89.38 -31.08
N GLU A 219 -31.55 -88.95 -30.28
CA GLU A 219 -31.79 -89.48 -28.94
C GLU A 219 -31.91 -91.03 -28.90
#